data_AF-A0A1F9ZJ41-F1
#
_entry.id   AF-A0A1F9ZJ41-F1
#
_cell.length_a   1.000
_cell.length_b   1.000
_cell.length_c   1.000
_cell.angle_alpha   90.00
_cell.angle_beta   90.00
_cell.angle_gamma   90.00
#
_symmetry.space_group_name_H-M   'P 1'
#
loop_
_entity.id
_entity.type
_entity.pdbx_description
1 polymer ?
#
loop_
_entity_poly.entity_id
_entity_poly.type
_entity_poly.pdbx_seq_one_letter_code
_entity_poly.pdbx_strand_id
1 'polypeptide(L)'
;MVSLTLFGGVGEIGGNKILVEDGDTRVFFDFGEPFRFLDKYFVDFLKPRDGRFGLRDYFHFDLLPKTPGLYDEEWIADTDLRYVPPEFDAIFISHMHFDHAMHLKFADRSIPVHLGAAANTIRKSWAKTSLGNADFGEHEFCEFRTGQKVKVGSVEVEPVHVDHSTPGAYGFIIHTSEGTLVYTGDLRLHGPRNDMTVEFIERAAEAKPVAMLCEGTRVAPVDTRKNLSEQAVAKKALELVGGTRKLAIVSFYPKDVDRMRTFRDVAKATGRKFVVSAKVAHLMGELSKDDRIDVPDPLKDPSMLVYVRRMAKPEKVPYENEYVKMMGKSDHVVDSSFVRSNQQKLIFHSDFMQLTELIDVAPAPGSLFVRSKSEPFEEDDIQEDVLQNWIAKFGLDFQQAHASGHASMDEIFQLVDRISPKTVVPVHTEHPDMFSRCKCKVRLAEARKKIVL
;
A
#
# COMPACT_ATOMS: atom_id res chain seq x y z
N MET A 1 20.36 18.68 -19.16
CA MET A 1 19.21 19.41 -18.61
C MET A 1 18.30 18.40 -17.97
N VAL A 2 18.20 18.50 -16.65
CA VAL A 2 17.40 17.63 -15.81
C VAL A 2 16.01 18.23 -15.66
N SER A 3 14.99 17.40 -15.71
CA SER A 3 13.61 17.86 -15.61
C SER A 3 12.68 16.84 -14.98
N LEU A 4 11.60 17.35 -14.39
CA LEU A 4 10.53 16.59 -13.77
C LEU A 4 9.21 16.81 -14.53
N THR A 5 8.47 15.75 -14.78
CA THR A 5 7.09 15.82 -15.27
C THR A 5 6.20 14.91 -14.42
N LEU A 6 5.17 15.48 -13.80
CA LEU A 6 4.28 14.73 -12.92
C LEU A 6 3.00 14.37 -13.68
N PHE A 7 2.84 13.09 -13.99
CA PHE A 7 1.68 12.58 -14.73
C PHE A 7 0.50 12.22 -13.82
N GLY A 8 0.73 12.07 -12.51
CA GLY A 8 -0.28 11.86 -11.48
C GLY A 8 0.29 12.19 -10.08
N GLY A 9 -0.56 12.16 -9.06
CA GLY A 9 -0.18 12.60 -7.71
C GLY A 9 -0.09 14.12 -7.56
N VAL A 10 -0.79 14.89 -8.41
CA VAL A 10 -0.83 16.37 -8.37
C VAL A 10 -2.24 16.83 -8.02
N GLY A 11 -2.42 17.38 -6.81
CA GLY A 11 -3.72 17.82 -6.32
C GLY A 11 -4.69 16.67 -6.00
N GLU A 12 -4.16 15.47 -5.82
CA GLU A 12 -4.86 14.28 -5.35
C GLU A 12 -3.92 13.45 -4.48
N ILE A 13 -4.51 12.59 -3.65
CA ILE A 13 -3.78 11.51 -3.00
C ILE A 13 -4.00 10.27 -3.85
N GLY A 14 -2.91 9.69 -4.30
CA GLY A 14 -2.84 8.51 -5.15
C GLY A 14 -2.38 8.81 -6.59
N GLY A 15 -2.28 7.76 -7.42
CA GLY A 15 -1.95 7.87 -8.83
C GLY A 15 -0.53 8.33 -9.16
N ASN A 16 0.42 8.20 -8.23
CA ASN A 16 1.78 8.70 -8.39
C ASN A 16 2.44 8.14 -9.66
N LYS A 17 2.90 9.06 -10.52
CA LYS A 17 3.61 8.81 -11.78
C LYS A 17 4.52 9.99 -12.06
N ILE A 18 5.79 9.88 -11.66
CA ILE A 18 6.75 10.98 -11.76
C ILE A 18 7.81 10.60 -12.78
N LEU A 19 7.95 11.38 -13.84
CA LEU A 19 9.03 11.21 -14.83
C LEU A 19 10.20 12.12 -14.48
N VAL A 20 11.39 11.51 -14.37
CA VAL A 20 12.69 12.20 -14.32
C VAL A 20 13.36 12.01 -15.68
N GLU A 21 13.78 13.11 -16.31
CA GLU A 21 14.59 13.08 -17.53
C GLU A 21 15.95 13.73 -17.26
N ASP A 22 17.02 13.08 -17.68
CA ASP A 22 18.39 13.60 -17.64
C ASP A 22 19.14 13.30 -18.95
N GLY A 23 19.12 14.26 -19.87
CA GLY A 23 19.58 14.03 -21.24
C GLY A 23 18.65 13.06 -21.96
N ASP A 24 19.20 11.97 -22.48
CA ASP A 24 18.43 10.93 -23.19
C ASP A 24 17.81 9.89 -22.24
N THR A 25 18.19 9.90 -20.95
CA THR A 25 17.67 8.96 -19.96
C THR A 25 16.33 9.42 -19.39
N ARG A 26 15.35 8.52 -19.36
CA ARG A 26 13.97 8.76 -18.91
C ARG A 26 13.51 7.67 -17.96
N VAL A 27 13.31 8.03 -16.69
CA VAL A 27 12.97 7.08 -15.62
C VAL A 27 11.70 7.52 -14.91
N PHE A 28 10.75 6.59 -14.75
CA PHE A 28 9.55 6.80 -13.97
C PHE A 28 9.73 6.36 -12.51
N PHE A 29 9.06 7.07 -11.60
CA PHE A 29 8.89 6.70 -10.20
C PHE A 29 7.39 6.57 -9.90
N ASP A 30 7.04 5.38 -9.44
CA ASP A 30 5.70 4.83 -9.32
C ASP A 30 4.90 4.82 -10.62
N PHE A 31 3.87 3.98 -10.64
CA PHE A 31 2.98 3.81 -11.78
C PHE A 31 1.59 3.33 -11.34
N GLY A 32 0.95 4.09 -10.45
CA GLY A 32 -0.29 3.63 -9.82
C GLY A 32 -1.58 4.26 -10.30
N GLU A 33 -2.70 3.80 -9.75
CA GLU A 33 -4.05 4.25 -10.13
C GLU A 33 -4.44 5.53 -9.38
N PRO A 34 -4.99 6.57 -10.06
CA PRO A 34 -5.57 7.72 -9.36
C PRO A 34 -6.87 7.27 -8.67
N PHE A 35 -7.13 7.76 -7.46
CA PHE A 35 -8.38 7.45 -6.75
C PHE A 35 -9.43 8.52 -7.01
N ARG A 36 -9.25 9.71 -6.42
CA ARG A 36 -10.23 10.80 -6.48
C ARG A 36 -10.62 11.18 -7.91
N PHE A 37 -9.68 11.18 -8.86
CA PHE A 37 -10.01 11.50 -10.25
C PHE A 37 -10.75 10.37 -10.95
N LEU A 38 -10.46 9.11 -10.61
CA LEU A 38 -11.20 7.94 -11.09
C LEU A 38 -12.64 7.96 -10.55
N ASP A 39 -12.81 8.25 -9.25
CA ASP A 39 -14.10 8.28 -8.55
C ASP A 39 -15.10 9.30 -9.12
N LYS A 40 -14.62 10.30 -9.88
CA LYS A 40 -15.50 11.24 -10.61
C LYS A 40 -16.33 10.56 -11.70
N TYR A 41 -15.87 9.42 -12.21
CA TYR A 41 -16.45 8.74 -13.36
C TYR A 41 -16.82 7.28 -13.09
N PHE A 42 -16.14 6.64 -12.13
CA PHE A 42 -16.25 5.23 -11.83
C PHE A 42 -16.43 5.02 -10.34
N VAL A 43 -17.42 4.24 -9.93
CA VAL A 43 -17.69 3.90 -8.53
C VAL A 43 -18.43 2.57 -8.47
N ASP A 44 -18.18 1.78 -7.43
CA ASP A 44 -18.81 0.48 -7.19
C ASP A 44 -18.75 -0.48 -8.41
N PHE A 45 -19.89 -0.69 -9.07
CA PHE A 45 -20.04 -1.58 -10.21
C PHE A 45 -19.76 -0.90 -11.57
N LEU A 46 -19.69 0.44 -11.59
CA LEU A 46 -19.26 1.19 -12.76
C LEU A 46 -17.75 1.35 -12.69
N LYS A 47 -17.01 0.45 -13.36
CA LYS A 47 -15.54 0.45 -13.41
C LYS A 47 -15.04 0.68 -14.84
N PRO A 48 -13.79 1.12 -15.03
CA PRO A 48 -13.14 1.02 -16.32
C PRO A 48 -13.25 -0.42 -16.84
N ARG A 49 -13.42 -0.58 -18.15
CA ARG A 49 -13.57 -1.92 -18.75
C ARG A 49 -12.30 -2.74 -18.54
N ASP A 50 -12.47 -4.05 -18.41
CA ASP A 50 -11.35 -4.98 -18.27
C ASP A 50 -10.65 -5.28 -19.60
N GLY A 51 -9.46 -5.87 -19.51
CA GLY A 51 -8.65 -6.28 -20.66
C GLY A 51 -8.28 -5.12 -21.58
N ARG A 52 -7.96 -5.42 -22.84
CA ARG A 52 -7.45 -4.45 -23.83
C ARG A 52 -8.28 -3.17 -24.04
N PHE A 53 -9.54 -3.13 -23.58
CA PHE A 53 -10.38 -1.93 -23.67
C PHE A 53 -10.19 -0.95 -22.50
N GLY A 54 -9.61 -1.38 -21.39
CA GLY A 54 -9.53 -0.57 -20.17
C GLY A 54 -8.76 0.73 -20.36
N LEU A 55 -7.57 0.66 -21.00
CA LEU A 55 -6.73 1.84 -21.21
C LEU A 55 -7.45 2.94 -22.01
N ARG A 56 -8.34 2.56 -22.95
CA ARG A 56 -9.17 3.50 -23.70
C ARG A 56 -10.07 4.34 -22.79
N ASP A 57 -10.60 3.76 -21.72
CA ASP A 57 -11.47 4.46 -20.77
C ASP A 57 -10.67 5.48 -19.98
N TYR A 58 -9.47 5.12 -19.51
CA TYR A 58 -8.57 6.05 -18.84
C TYR A 58 -8.16 7.21 -19.77
N PHE A 59 -7.92 6.95 -21.07
CA PHE A 59 -7.65 8.02 -22.04
C PHE A 59 -8.86 8.92 -22.29
N HIS A 60 -10.08 8.35 -22.34
CA HIS A 60 -11.28 9.13 -22.61
C HIS A 60 -11.57 10.17 -21.53
N PHE A 61 -11.36 9.78 -20.26
CA PHE A 61 -11.59 10.65 -19.09
C PHE A 61 -10.36 11.42 -18.64
N ASP A 62 -9.29 11.40 -19.43
CA ASP A 62 -8.02 12.05 -19.14
C ASP A 62 -7.38 11.62 -17.80
N LEU A 63 -7.60 10.37 -17.41
CA LEU A 63 -7.02 9.75 -16.20
C LEU A 63 -5.61 9.19 -16.45
N LEU A 64 -5.31 8.88 -17.72
CA LEU A 64 -3.97 8.60 -18.23
C LEU A 64 -3.73 9.42 -19.49
N PRO A 65 -2.52 10.00 -19.67
CA PRO A 65 -2.16 10.72 -20.89
C PRO A 65 -1.93 9.75 -22.06
N LYS A 66 -2.10 10.22 -23.29
CA LYS A 66 -1.64 9.49 -24.48
C LYS A 66 -0.15 9.79 -24.72
N THR A 67 0.71 9.01 -24.09
CA THR A 67 2.17 9.15 -24.18
C THR A 67 2.76 8.08 -25.12
N PRO A 68 3.24 8.46 -26.32
CA PRO A 68 3.93 7.53 -27.21
C PRO A 68 5.12 6.85 -26.52
N GLY A 69 5.33 5.56 -26.80
CA GLY A 69 6.46 4.79 -26.27
C GLY A 69 6.33 4.39 -24.79
N LEU A 70 5.19 4.68 -24.13
CA LEU A 70 4.97 4.29 -22.72
C LEU A 70 4.19 2.99 -22.58
N TYR A 71 3.23 2.75 -23.47
CA TYR A 71 2.21 1.72 -23.29
C TYR A 71 2.45 0.52 -24.22
N ASP A 72 2.18 -0.66 -23.69
CA ASP A 72 2.29 -1.93 -24.42
C ASP A 72 1.32 -1.95 -25.62
N GLU A 73 1.79 -2.53 -26.72
CA GLU A 73 1.04 -2.63 -27.98
C GLU A 73 -0.36 -3.25 -27.78
N GLU A 74 -0.50 -4.25 -26.90
CA GLU A 74 -1.78 -4.93 -26.66
C GLU A 74 -2.83 -3.99 -26.04
N TRP A 75 -2.43 -3.14 -25.10
CA TRP A 75 -3.33 -2.25 -24.39
C TRP A 75 -3.76 -1.04 -25.22
N ILE A 76 -2.96 -0.62 -26.20
CA ILE A 76 -3.28 0.50 -27.08
C ILE A 76 -3.95 0.09 -28.39
N ALA A 77 -4.08 -1.22 -28.66
CA ALA A 77 -4.62 -1.76 -29.91
C ALA A 77 -6.02 -1.23 -30.30
N ASP A 78 -6.86 -0.92 -29.30
CA ASP A 78 -8.20 -0.36 -29.50
C ASP A 78 -8.30 1.16 -29.20
N THR A 79 -7.17 1.86 -29.22
CA THR A 79 -7.07 3.32 -28.99
C THR A 79 -6.65 4.06 -30.28
N ASP A 80 -6.64 5.39 -30.23
CA ASP A 80 -6.10 6.24 -31.29
C ASP A 80 -4.59 6.53 -31.14
N LEU A 81 -3.93 5.99 -30.11
CA LEU A 81 -2.49 6.08 -29.92
C LEU A 81 -1.80 4.98 -30.75
N ARG A 82 -0.87 5.37 -31.62
CA ARG A 82 -0.07 4.42 -32.40
C ARG A 82 1.06 3.85 -31.55
N TYR A 83 1.28 2.55 -31.68
CA TYR A 83 2.45 1.91 -31.09
C TYR A 83 3.74 2.49 -31.69
N VAL A 84 4.69 2.79 -30.80
CA VAL A 84 6.08 3.07 -31.13
C VAL A 84 6.93 2.33 -30.09
N PRO A 85 8.14 1.87 -30.47
CA PRO A 85 9.03 1.22 -29.52
C PRO A 85 9.25 2.10 -28.28
N PRO A 86 9.36 1.51 -27.08
CA PRO A 86 9.43 2.29 -25.86
C PRO A 86 10.62 3.24 -25.79
N GLU A 87 10.36 4.44 -25.29
CA GLU A 87 11.33 5.54 -25.15
C GLU A 87 11.74 5.78 -23.68
N PHE A 88 11.28 4.93 -22.76
CA PHE A 88 11.53 5.04 -21.33
C PHE A 88 12.41 3.88 -20.86
N ASP A 89 13.40 4.19 -20.04
CA ASP A 89 14.47 3.23 -19.71
C ASP A 89 14.14 2.35 -18.51
N ALA A 90 13.32 2.83 -17.57
CA ALA A 90 12.97 2.11 -16.36
C ALA A 90 11.77 2.71 -15.62
N ILE A 91 11.11 1.88 -14.81
CA ILE A 91 10.11 2.29 -13.80
C ILE A 91 10.60 1.82 -12.41
N PHE A 92 10.66 2.72 -11.43
CA PHE A 92 10.97 2.40 -10.03
C PHE A 92 9.69 2.43 -9.19
N ILE A 93 9.43 1.38 -8.42
CA ILE A 93 8.27 1.29 -7.53
C ILE A 93 8.72 1.47 -6.09
N SER A 94 8.16 2.47 -5.42
CA SER A 94 8.42 2.77 -4.01
C SER A 94 7.88 1.69 -3.09
N HIS A 95 6.63 1.25 -3.32
CA HIS A 95 5.96 0.21 -2.54
C HIS A 95 4.71 -0.34 -3.25
N MET A 96 4.12 -1.42 -2.71
CA MET A 96 3.02 -2.16 -3.34
C MET A 96 1.62 -1.76 -2.84
N HIS A 97 1.28 -0.48 -2.98
CA HIS A 97 -0.10 0.00 -2.91
C HIS A 97 -0.71 0.25 -4.29
N PHE A 98 -2.03 0.39 -4.33
CA PHE A 98 -2.79 0.47 -5.59
C PHE A 98 -2.36 1.68 -6.42
N ASP A 99 -2.31 2.82 -5.75
CA ASP A 99 -1.91 4.14 -6.19
C ASP A 99 -0.41 4.33 -6.49
N HIS A 100 0.40 3.30 -6.26
CA HIS A 100 1.81 3.30 -6.64
C HIS A 100 2.16 2.29 -7.75
N ALA A 101 1.34 1.26 -7.98
CA ALA A 101 1.71 0.16 -8.90
C ALA A 101 0.63 -0.34 -9.86
N MET A 102 -0.66 -0.04 -9.66
CA MET A 102 -1.74 -0.74 -10.39
C MET A 102 -1.93 -0.35 -11.85
N HIS A 103 -1.31 0.73 -12.30
CA HIS A 103 -1.27 1.05 -13.72
C HIS A 103 -0.09 0.37 -14.43
N LEU A 104 0.81 -0.35 -13.73
CA LEU A 104 1.95 -1.04 -14.34
C LEU A 104 1.52 -1.96 -15.48
N LYS A 105 0.36 -2.61 -15.35
CA LYS A 105 -0.21 -3.46 -16.38
C LYS A 105 -0.27 -2.81 -17.76
N PHE A 106 -0.41 -1.48 -17.84
CA PHE A 106 -0.50 -0.75 -19.10
C PHE A 106 0.86 -0.40 -19.72
N ALA A 107 1.93 -0.35 -18.91
CA ALA A 107 3.26 0.02 -19.39
C ALA A 107 3.80 -1.05 -20.35
N ASP A 108 4.64 -0.64 -21.31
CA ASP A 108 5.24 -1.57 -22.25
C ASP A 108 6.09 -2.63 -21.53
N ARG A 109 5.87 -3.91 -21.88
CA ARG A 109 6.53 -5.06 -21.26
C ARG A 109 8.05 -5.03 -21.32
N SER A 110 8.63 -4.32 -22.30
CA SER A 110 10.08 -4.22 -22.44
C SER A 110 10.71 -3.17 -21.52
N ILE A 111 9.92 -2.35 -20.82
CA ILE A 111 10.42 -1.40 -19.83
C ILE A 111 10.69 -2.18 -18.53
N PRO A 112 11.95 -2.22 -18.03
CA PRO A 112 12.27 -2.90 -16.79
C PRO A 112 11.67 -2.18 -15.57
N VAL A 113 11.20 -2.97 -14.60
CA VAL A 113 10.58 -2.49 -13.38
C VAL A 113 11.48 -2.81 -12.19
N HIS A 114 12.03 -1.77 -11.57
CA HIS A 114 12.84 -1.86 -10.36
C HIS A 114 11.97 -1.72 -9.11
N LEU A 115 12.10 -2.66 -8.18
CA LEU A 115 11.33 -2.64 -6.92
C LEU A 115 12.09 -3.36 -5.80
N GLY A 116 11.73 -3.07 -4.55
CA GLY A 116 12.33 -3.77 -3.41
C GLY A 116 12.04 -5.27 -3.42
N ALA A 117 12.97 -6.09 -2.93
CA ALA A 117 12.76 -7.54 -2.85
C ALA A 117 11.47 -7.93 -2.07
N ALA A 118 11.21 -7.27 -0.94
CA ALA A 118 9.98 -7.48 -0.17
C ALA A 118 8.72 -7.02 -0.94
N ALA A 119 8.81 -5.90 -1.67
CA ALA A 119 7.75 -5.41 -2.54
C ALA A 119 7.45 -6.43 -3.66
N ASN A 120 8.47 -7.05 -4.28
CA ASN A 120 8.24 -8.09 -5.29
C ASN A 120 7.58 -9.35 -4.71
N THR A 121 7.91 -9.73 -3.47
CA THR A 121 7.22 -10.82 -2.76
C THR A 121 5.74 -10.49 -2.53
N ILE A 122 5.43 -9.26 -2.10
CA ILE A 122 4.05 -8.78 -1.96
C ILE A 122 3.33 -8.82 -3.31
N ARG A 123 3.96 -8.32 -4.38
CA ARG A 123 3.40 -8.32 -5.74
C ARG A 123 2.99 -9.72 -6.20
N LYS A 124 3.90 -10.69 -6.07
CA LYS A 124 3.65 -12.10 -6.44
C LYS A 124 2.52 -12.72 -5.62
N SER A 125 2.53 -12.52 -4.31
CA SER A 125 1.46 -13.00 -3.42
C SER A 125 0.11 -12.35 -3.76
N TRP A 126 0.12 -11.06 -4.04
CA TRP A 126 -1.08 -10.29 -4.33
C TRP A 126 -1.71 -10.68 -5.67
N ALA A 127 -0.89 -10.88 -6.72
CA ALA A 127 -1.34 -11.42 -8.01
C ALA A 127 -1.98 -12.81 -7.86
N LYS A 128 -1.33 -13.71 -7.11
CA LYS A 128 -1.84 -15.07 -6.85
C LYS A 128 -3.16 -15.08 -6.05
N THR A 129 -3.32 -14.17 -5.09
CA THR A 129 -4.44 -14.17 -4.14
C THR A 129 -5.60 -13.23 -4.50
N SER A 130 -5.55 -12.59 -5.68
CA SER A 130 -6.60 -11.66 -6.14
C SER A 130 -7.41 -12.16 -7.33
N LEU A 131 -7.16 -13.39 -7.80
CA LEU A 131 -7.94 -14.06 -8.84
C LEU A 131 -8.11 -13.22 -10.12
N GLY A 132 -7.05 -12.53 -10.54
CA GLY A 132 -7.05 -11.66 -11.73
C GLY A 132 -7.32 -10.18 -11.45
N ASN A 133 -7.74 -9.80 -10.24
CA ASN A 133 -7.98 -8.38 -9.89
C ASN A 133 -6.70 -7.58 -9.59
N ALA A 134 -5.54 -8.23 -9.54
CA ALA A 134 -4.24 -7.59 -9.35
C ALA A 134 -3.30 -8.03 -10.46
N ASP A 135 -3.21 -7.20 -11.50
CA ASP A 135 -2.36 -7.38 -12.66
C ASP A 135 -1.33 -6.25 -12.69
N PHE A 136 -0.07 -6.62 -12.89
CA PHE A 136 1.08 -5.71 -12.90
C PHE A 136 1.86 -5.80 -14.22
N GLY A 137 1.30 -6.45 -15.25
CA GLY A 137 1.95 -6.64 -16.53
C GLY A 137 3.07 -7.70 -16.51
N GLU A 138 3.55 -8.04 -17.70
CA GLU A 138 4.74 -8.86 -17.90
C GLU A 138 5.94 -7.92 -18.02
N HIS A 139 6.82 -7.87 -17.02
CA HIS A 139 8.02 -7.04 -17.07
C HIS A 139 9.23 -7.82 -16.58
N GLU A 140 10.43 -7.36 -16.95
CA GLU A 140 11.63 -7.69 -16.20
C GLU A 140 11.56 -6.99 -14.82
N PHE A 141 11.22 -7.74 -13.78
CA PHE A 141 11.18 -7.23 -12.40
C PHE A 141 12.54 -7.36 -11.73
N CYS A 142 13.26 -6.24 -11.62
CA CYS A 142 14.61 -6.15 -11.07
C CYS A 142 14.57 -5.77 -9.58
N GLU A 143 14.95 -6.71 -8.70
CA GLU A 143 14.92 -6.47 -7.24
C GLU A 143 16.11 -5.62 -6.75
N PHE A 144 15.85 -4.70 -5.82
CA PHE A 144 16.88 -3.99 -5.05
C PHE A 144 16.64 -4.06 -3.54
N ARG A 145 17.61 -3.56 -2.78
CA ARG A 145 17.55 -3.32 -1.33
C ARG A 145 18.29 -2.02 -0.98
N THR A 146 18.08 -1.53 0.23
CA THR A 146 18.76 -0.31 0.71
C THR A 146 20.27 -0.37 0.53
N GLY A 147 20.82 0.71 -0.02
CA GLY A 147 22.24 0.85 -0.32
C GLY A 147 22.69 0.19 -1.64
N GLN A 148 21.82 -0.56 -2.34
CA GLN A 148 22.12 -1.05 -3.67
C GLN A 148 21.73 0.00 -4.71
N LYS A 149 22.71 0.80 -5.13
CA LYS A 149 22.49 1.79 -6.20
C LYS A 149 22.20 1.11 -7.53
N VAL A 150 21.20 1.60 -8.23
CA VAL A 150 20.79 1.12 -9.55
C VAL A 150 21.08 2.23 -10.57
N LYS A 151 21.92 1.94 -11.56
CA LYS A 151 22.27 2.89 -12.61
C LYS A 151 21.48 2.61 -13.88
N VAL A 152 20.80 3.62 -14.39
CA VAL A 152 20.04 3.61 -15.66
C VAL A 152 20.53 4.81 -16.45
N GLY A 153 21.34 4.59 -17.49
CA GLY A 153 21.93 5.67 -18.28
C GLY A 153 22.69 6.71 -17.42
N SER A 154 22.26 7.98 -17.47
CA SER A 154 22.80 9.10 -16.69
C SER A 154 22.25 9.19 -15.26
N VAL A 155 21.18 8.47 -14.94
CA VAL A 155 20.51 8.49 -13.64
C VAL A 155 21.01 7.34 -12.76
N GLU A 156 21.37 7.62 -11.52
CA GLU A 156 21.67 6.61 -10.50
C GLU A 156 20.71 6.74 -9.31
N VAL A 157 19.98 5.68 -9.01
CA VAL A 157 18.96 5.65 -7.95
C VAL A 157 19.49 4.88 -6.76
N GLU A 158 19.58 5.54 -5.61
CA GLU A 158 19.83 4.92 -4.31
C GLU A 158 18.50 4.72 -3.56
N PRO A 159 17.99 3.49 -3.46
CA PRO A 159 16.82 3.18 -2.65
C PRO A 159 17.19 3.16 -1.16
N VAL A 160 16.35 3.74 -0.31
CA VAL A 160 16.48 3.68 1.16
C VAL A 160 15.11 3.33 1.75
N HIS A 161 15.05 2.34 2.64
CA HIS A 161 13.77 1.95 3.23
C HIS A 161 13.19 3.11 4.03
N VAL A 162 11.87 3.19 4.06
CA VAL A 162 11.11 4.05 4.96
C VAL A 162 10.08 3.20 5.71
N ASP A 163 9.67 3.66 6.89
CA ASP A 163 8.54 3.10 7.61
C ASP A 163 7.24 3.52 6.91
N HIS A 164 6.38 2.56 6.61
CA HIS A 164 5.05 2.75 6.05
C HIS A 164 4.17 1.55 6.44
N SER A 165 2.89 1.53 6.05
CA SER A 165 1.93 0.48 6.41
C SER A 165 2.16 -0.87 5.71
N THR A 166 3.04 -0.94 4.71
CA THR A 166 3.47 -2.19 4.05
C THR A 166 4.99 -2.33 4.10
N PRO A 167 5.54 -3.55 4.28
CA PRO A 167 6.98 -3.74 4.25
C PRO A 167 7.53 -3.53 2.84
N GLY A 168 8.81 -3.19 2.75
CA GLY A 168 9.47 -2.91 1.49
C GLY A 168 9.04 -1.59 0.85
N ALA A 169 8.70 -0.59 1.68
CA ALA A 169 8.54 0.78 1.24
C ALA A 169 9.88 1.52 1.19
N TYR A 170 10.05 2.36 0.17
CA TYR A 170 11.30 3.08 -0.09
C TYR A 170 11.07 4.55 -0.42
N GLY A 171 11.95 5.39 0.12
CA GLY A 171 12.32 6.65 -0.50
C GLY A 171 13.50 6.47 -1.44
N PHE A 172 13.67 7.38 -2.38
CA PHE A 172 14.73 7.34 -3.39
C PHE A 172 15.58 8.61 -3.35
N ILE A 173 16.89 8.43 -3.33
CA ILE A 173 17.87 9.47 -3.58
C ILE A 173 18.35 9.28 -5.03
N ILE A 174 18.09 10.27 -5.89
CA ILE A 174 18.22 10.15 -7.35
C ILE A 174 19.32 11.09 -7.81
N HIS A 175 20.48 10.53 -8.17
CA HIS A 175 21.61 11.29 -8.67
C HIS A 175 21.46 11.54 -10.17
N THR A 176 21.58 12.81 -10.58
CA THR A 176 21.50 13.25 -11.98
C THR A 176 22.67 14.17 -12.31
N SER A 177 22.84 14.53 -13.58
CA SER A 177 23.91 15.41 -14.07
C SER A 177 23.88 16.83 -13.50
N GLU A 178 22.74 17.33 -13.04
CA GLU A 178 22.55 18.70 -12.51
C GLU A 178 22.31 18.73 -10.98
N GLY A 179 22.37 17.58 -10.32
CA GLY A 179 22.28 17.47 -8.87
C GLY A 179 21.44 16.29 -8.39
N THR A 180 21.29 16.18 -7.07
CA THR A 180 20.49 15.11 -6.48
C THR A 180 19.04 15.52 -6.30
N LEU A 181 18.13 14.63 -6.67
CA LEU A 181 16.71 14.72 -6.34
C LEU A 181 16.40 13.73 -5.21
N VAL A 182 15.36 14.02 -4.45
CA VAL A 182 14.82 13.08 -3.46
C VAL A 182 13.35 12.86 -3.76
N TYR A 183 12.90 11.61 -3.76
CA TYR A 183 11.48 11.26 -3.76
C TYR A 183 11.19 10.48 -2.47
N THR A 184 10.24 10.95 -1.67
CA THR A 184 9.94 10.32 -0.37
C THR A 184 9.30 8.95 -0.49
N GLY A 185 8.61 8.66 -1.60
CA GLY A 185 7.52 7.68 -1.57
C GLY A 185 6.49 8.09 -0.52
N ASP A 186 5.83 7.09 0.05
CA ASP A 186 4.98 7.28 1.23
C ASP A 186 5.73 6.83 2.49
N LEU A 187 5.61 7.60 3.56
CA LEU A 187 6.36 7.36 4.78
C LEU A 187 5.63 7.81 6.03
N ARG A 188 6.04 7.27 7.18
CA ARG A 188 5.67 7.73 8.53
C ARG A 188 6.87 7.72 9.47
N LEU A 189 6.69 8.32 10.66
CA LEU A 189 7.67 8.35 11.75
C LEU A 189 7.17 7.69 13.05
N HIS A 190 5.94 7.16 13.05
CA HIS A 190 5.25 6.62 14.22
C HIS A 190 4.89 5.13 14.11
N GLY A 191 5.51 4.41 13.17
CA GLY A 191 5.45 2.96 13.12
C GLY A 191 6.61 2.28 13.88
N PRO A 192 6.65 0.93 13.89
CA PRO A 192 7.66 0.18 14.63
C PRO A 192 9.05 0.21 13.98
N ARG A 193 9.16 0.70 12.73
CA ARG A 193 10.42 0.77 11.98
C ARG A 193 10.81 2.20 11.60
N ASN A 194 10.44 3.16 12.45
CA ASN A 194 10.75 4.57 12.22
C ASN A 194 12.27 4.85 12.07
N ASP A 195 13.12 3.94 12.55
CA ASP A 195 14.56 3.92 12.33
C ASP A 195 14.92 3.98 10.84
N MET A 196 14.15 3.29 9.99
CA MET A 196 14.34 3.30 8.53
C MET A 196 14.04 4.69 7.94
N THR A 197 12.93 5.34 8.34
CA THR A 197 12.62 6.71 7.90
C THR A 197 13.67 7.70 8.39
N VAL A 198 14.17 7.53 9.61
CA VAL A 198 15.25 8.38 10.16
C VAL A 198 16.54 8.23 9.34
N GLU A 199 16.93 6.99 8.99
CA GLU A 199 18.07 6.72 8.11
C GLU A 199 17.89 7.36 6.73
N PHE A 200 16.71 7.26 6.14
CA PHE A 200 16.38 7.94 4.88
C PHE A 200 16.56 9.46 4.99
N ILE A 201 16.04 10.08 6.05
CA ILE A 201 16.18 11.52 6.29
C ILE A 201 17.66 11.92 6.37
N GLU A 202 18.47 11.15 7.09
CA GLU A 202 19.90 11.42 7.25
C GLU A 202 20.65 11.33 5.91
N ARG A 203 20.47 10.24 5.16
CA ARG A 203 21.10 10.08 3.83
C ARG A 203 20.62 11.14 2.83
N ALA A 204 19.32 11.47 2.85
CA ALA A 204 18.76 12.50 1.99
C ALA A 204 19.34 13.89 2.33
N ALA A 205 19.54 14.21 3.62
CA ALA A 205 20.18 15.46 4.04
C ALA A 205 21.65 15.54 3.59
N GLU A 206 22.41 14.45 3.74
CA GLU A 206 23.81 14.36 3.28
C GLU A 206 23.94 14.58 1.77
N ALA A 207 22.95 14.14 1.00
CA ALA A 207 22.91 14.27 -0.46
C ALA A 207 22.61 15.69 -0.96
N LYS A 208 22.22 16.63 -0.08
CA LYS A 208 21.97 18.06 -0.36
C LYS A 208 21.11 18.30 -1.62
N PRO A 209 19.86 17.82 -1.62
CA PRO A 209 19.05 17.76 -2.84
C PRO A 209 18.69 19.12 -3.41
N VAL A 210 18.72 19.23 -4.74
CA VAL A 210 18.28 20.42 -5.48
C VAL A 210 16.75 20.51 -5.53
N ALA A 211 16.08 19.36 -5.52
CA ALA A 211 14.63 19.27 -5.34
C ALA A 211 14.24 18.00 -4.56
N MET A 212 13.16 18.11 -3.80
CA MET A 212 12.55 17.00 -3.08
C MET A 212 11.07 16.90 -3.46
N LEU A 213 10.68 15.77 -4.05
CA LEU A 213 9.28 15.39 -4.25
C LEU A 213 8.79 14.74 -2.94
N CYS A 214 7.86 15.40 -2.26
CA CYS A 214 7.44 15.05 -0.91
C CYS A 214 5.96 14.69 -0.88
N GLU A 215 5.61 13.54 -0.33
CA GLU A 215 4.22 13.19 -0.02
C GLU A 215 3.60 14.19 0.96
N GLY A 216 2.27 14.30 0.92
CA GLY A 216 1.54 15.19 1.81
C GLY A 216 0.13 14.71 2.08
N THR A 217 -0.07 13.40 2.23
CA THR A 217 -1.40 12.78 2.41
C THR A 217 -2.14 13.35 3.62
N ARG A 218 -1.39 13.73 4.65
CA ARG A 218 -1.94 14.31 5.89
C ARG A 218 -1.61 15.78 6.08
N VAL A 219 -1.10 16.44 5.05
CA VAL A 219 -0.96 17.89 5.02
C VAL A 219 -2.33 18.45 4.64
N ALA A 220 -3.10 18.87 5.64
CA ALA A 220 -4.43 19.46 5.45
C ALA A 220 -4.70 20.56 6.49
N PRO A 221 -5.53 21.58 6.19
CA PRO A 221 -5.85 22.65 7.14
C PRO A 221 -6.34 22.16 8.51
N VAL A 222 -7.08 21.05 8.52
CA VAL A 222 -7.54 20.36 9.72
C VAL A 222 -7.31 18.87 9.54
N ASP A 223 -6.53 18.25 10.43
CA ASP A 223 -6.45 16.80 10.55
C ASP A 223 -7.41 16.35 11.66
N THR A 224 -8.60 15.88 11.29
CA THR A 224 -9.62 15.39 12.25
C THR A 224 -9.31 13.99 12.78
N ARG A 225 -8.30 13.30 12.23
CA ARG A 225 -7.96 11.93 12.59
C ARG A 225 -7.29 11.88 13.97
N LYS A 226 -7.88 11.14 14.90
CA LYS A 226 -7.23 10.76 16.17
C LYS A 226 -6.28 9.60 15.91
N ASN A 227 -5.06 9.90 15.47
CA ASN A 227 -4.05 8.89 15.17
C ASN A 227 -3.23 8.55 16.42
N LEU A 228 -3.14 7.25 16.69
CA LEU A 228 -2.21 6.68 17.64
C LEU A 228 -0.86 6.43 16.93
N SER A 229 0.21 6.22 17.70
CA SER A 229 1.36 5.47 17.18
C SER A 229 1.01 3.99 17.09
N GLU A 230 1.76 3.21 16.31
CA GLU A 230 1.57 1.76 16.25
C GLU A 230 1.68 1.10 17.63
N GLN A 231 2.59 1.60 18.48
CA GLN A 231 2.72 1.16 19.87
C GLN A 231 1.46 1.46 20.71
N ALA A 232 0.86 2.63 20.53
CA ALA A 232 -0.36 3.00 21.24
C ALA A 232 -1.58 2.20 20.73
N VAL A 233 -1.61 1.81 19.45
CA VAL A 233 -2.60 0.84 18.96
C VAL A 233 -2.40 -0.51 19.64
N ALA A 234 -1.17 -1.01 19.73
CA ALA A 234 -0.90 -2.29 20.40
C ALA A 234 -1.36 -2.30 21.86
N LYS A 235 -1.08 -1.22 22.61
CA LYS A 235 -1.56 -1.05 23.99
C LYS A 235 -3.09 -1.06 24.06
N LYS A 236 -3.76 -0.25 23.24
CA LYS A 236 -5.23 -0.18 23.21
C LYS A 236 -5.86 -1.51 22.81
N ALA A 237 -5.30 -2.20 21.81
CA ALA A 237 -5.75 -3.51 21.37
C ALA A 237 -5.63 -4.55 22.49
N LEU A 238 -4.54 -4.54 23.25
CA LEU A 238 -4.37 -5.42 24.41
C LEU A 238 -5.42 -5.16 25.50
N GLU A 239 -5.67 -3.89 25.83
CA GLU A 239 -6.70 -3.50 26.81
C GLU A 239 -8.10 -3.97 26.37
N LEU A 240 -8.48 -3.67 25.12
CA LEU A 240 -9.79 -4.04 24.58
C LEU A 240 -9.98 -5.56 24.52
N VAL A 241 -9.01 -6.29 23.96
CA VAL A 241 -9.09 -7.75 23.81
C VAL A 241 -9.02 -8.44 25.17
N GLY A 242 -8.20 -7.95 26.10
CA GLY A 242 -8.10 -8.49 27.46
C GLY A 242 -9.36 -8.26 28.30
N GLY A 243 -10.11 -7.20 28.01
CA GLY A 243 -11.37 -6.86 28.68
C GLY A 243 -12.57 -7.71 28.25
N THR A 244 -12.51 -8.41 27.11
CA THR A 244 -13.63 -9.22 26.61
C THR A 244 -13.45 -10.72 26.88
N ARG A 245 -14.56 -11.41 27.15
CA ARG A 245 -14.64 -12.88 27.22
C ARG A 245 -15.38 -13.49 26.02
N LYS A 246 -15.79 -12.67 25.06
CA LYS A 246 -16.47 -13.07 23.81
C LYS A 246 -15.49 -13.06 22.64
N LEU A 247 -15.93 -13.37 21.41
CA LEU A 247 -15.08 -13.23 20.23
C LEU A 247 -14.53 -11.79 20.15
N ALA A 248 -13.25 -11.64 19.81
CA ALA A 248 -12.74 -10.35 19.35
C ALA A 248 -12.55 -10.42 17.84
N ILE A 249 -13.25 -9.58 17.11
CA ILE A 249 -13.09 -9.39 15.68
C ILE A 249 -12.19 -8.18 15.48
N VAL A 250 -11.19 -8.29 14.61
CA VAL A 250 -10.24 -7.22 14.33
C VAL A 250 -10.22 -6.96 12.83
N SER A 251 -10.39 -5.71 12.44
CA SER A 251 -10.51 -5.32 11.03
C SER A 251 -9.38 -4.39 10.63
N PHE A 252 -8.53 -4.85 9.72
CA PHE A 252 -7.41 -4.11 9.17
C PHE A 252 -7.00 -4.70 7.81
N TYR A 253 -6.17 -3.95 7.07
CA TYR A 253 -5.80 -4.31 5.71
C TYR A 253 -4.90 -5.58 5.67
N PRO A 254 -5.19 -6.57 4.81
CA PRO A 254 -4.44 -7.83 4.78
C PRO A 254 -2.92 -7.73 4.55
N LYS A 255 -2.43 -6.60 4.02
CA LYS A 255 -0.99 -6.36 3.77
C LYS A 255 -0.29 -5.61 4.92
N ASP A 256 -1.04 -5.17 5.93
CA ASP A 256 -0.48 -4.47 7.09
C ASP A 256 0.18 -5.47 8.06
N VAL A 257 1.49 -5.64 7.89
CA VAL A 257 2.28 -6.62 8.66
C VAL A 257 2.49 -6.20 10.11
N ASP A 258 2.42 -4.91 10.40
CA ASP A 258 2.58 -4.42 11.77
C ASP A 258 1.32 -4.68 12.58
N ARG A 259 0.15 -4.58 11.95
CA ARG A 259 -1.11 -4.98 12.56
C ARG A 259 -1.21 -6.48 12.75
N MET A 260 -0.65 -7.25 11.81
CA MET A 260 -0.48 -8.69 11.97
C MET A 260 0.37 -9.05 13.20
N ARG A 261 1.54 -8.42 13.37
CA ARG A 261 2.41 -8.61 14.55
C ARG A 261 1.67 -8.21 15.84
N THR A 262 1.02 -7.05 15.81
CA THR A 262 0.25 -6.52 16.96
C THR A 262 -0.76 -7.53 17.47
N PHE A 263 -1.65 -8.03 16.61
CA PHE A 263 -2.71 -8.95 17.06
C PHE A 263 -2.20 -10.36 17.35
N ARG A 264 -1.09 -10.78 16.74
CA ARG A 264 -0.35 -11.99 17.14
C ARG A 264 0.18 -11.86 18.57
N ASP A 265 0.81 -10.74 18.91
CA ASP A 265 1.34 -10.50 20.25
C ASP A 265 0.23 -10.33 21.30
N VAL A 266 -0.87 -9.66 20.95
CA VAL A 266 -2.07 -9.58 21.80
C VAL A 266 -2.67 -10.98 22.03
N ALA A 267 -2.71 -11.84 21.02
CA ALA A 267 -3.17 -13.23 21.19
C ALA A 267 -2.29 -13.98 22.19
N LYS A 268 -0.95 -13.87 22.09
CA LYS A 268 -0.01 -14.45 23.06
C LYS A 268 -0.26 -13.93 24.47
N ALA A 269 -0.35 -12.61 24.63
CA ALA A 269 -0.52 -11.97 25.94
C ALA A 269 -1.87 -12.30 26.61
N THR A 270 -2.91 -12.56 25.82
CA THR A 270 -4.26 -12.88 26.33
C THR A 270 -4.56 -14.38 26.39
N GLY A 271 -3.62 -15.24 25.99
CA GLY A 271 -3.82 -16.70 25.92
C GLY A 271 -4.83 -17.13 24.85
N ARG A 272 -5.05 -16.29 23.84
CA ARG A 272 -5.96 -16.52 22.71
C ARG A 272 -5.18 -16.96 21.48
N LYS A 273 -5.87 -17.42 20.43
CA LYS A 273 -5.28 -17.64 19.10
C LYS A 273 -5.74 -16.56 18.14
N PHE A 274 -4.84 -16.10 17.29
CA PHE A 274 -5.13 -15.14 16.24
C PHE A 274 -5.43 -15.88 14.92
N VAL A 275 -6.66 -15.77 14.46
CA VAL A 275 -7.17 -16.42 13.26
C VAL A 275 -7.12 -15.43 12.10
N VAL A 276 -6.43 -15.80 11.02
CA VAL A 276 -6.28 -14.95 9.82
C VAL A 276 -6.71 -15.67 8.56
N SER A 277 -7.17 -14.93 7.55
CA SER A 277 -7.59 -15.54 6.28
C SER A 277 -6.45 -16.27 5.57
N ALA A 278 -6.78 -17.25 4.73
CA ALA A 278 -5.82 -17.92 3.85
C ALA A 278 -4.99 -16.95 2.97
N LYS A 279 -5.59 -15.81 2.57
CA LYS A 279 -4.89 -14.76 1.80
C LYS A 279 -3.77 -14.11 2.60
N VAL A 280 -4.05 -13.75 3.85
CA VAL A 280 -3.04 -13.22 4.78
C VAL A 280 -1.98 -14.28 5.09
N ALA A 281 -2.40 -15.52 5.35
CA ALA A 281 -1.49 -16.62 5.63
C ALA A 281 -0.52 -16.88 4.47
N HIS A 282 -0.98 -16.78 3.22
CA HIS A 282 -0.14 -16.89 2.05
C HIS A 282 0.91 -15.78 2.01
N LEU A 283 0.51 -14.51 2.19
CA LEU A 283 1.46 -13.40 2.21
C LEU A 283 2.51 -13.54 3.33
N MET A 284 2.07 -13.88 4.54
CA MET A 284 2.99 -14.04 5.68
C MET A 284 3.97 -15.19 5.46
N GLY A 285 3.48 -16.33 4.95
CA GLY A 285 4.33 -17.47 4.61
C GLY A 285 5.37 -17.13 3.54
N GLU A 286 5.01 -16.35 2.51
CA GLU A 286 5.96 -15.91 1.49
C GLU A 286 6.99 -14.91 2.04
N LEU A 287 6.56 -13.92 2.84
CA LEU A 287 7.46 -12.94 3.46
C LEU A 287 8.42 -13.57 4.47
N SER A 288 7.96 -14.59 5.22
CA SER A 288 8.79 -15.30 6.21
C SER A 288 9.97 -16.08 5.62
N LYS A 289 10.05 -16.21 4.28
CA LYS A 289 11.19 -16.85 3.59
C LYS A 289 12.39 -15.92 3.47
N ASP A 290 12.21 -14.61 3.68
CA ASP A 290 13.32 -13.66 3.80
C ASP A 290 13.63 -13.46 5.28
N ASP A 291 14.74 -14.03 5.75
CA ASP A 291 15.18 -13.97 7.15
C ASP A 291 15.38 -12.53 7.67
N ARG A 292 15.40 -11.53 6.79
CA ARG A 292 15.47 -10.09 7.14
C ARG A 292 14.12 -9.49 7.52
N ILE A 293 13.01 -10.20 7.26
CA ILE A 293 11.65 -9.75 7.51
C ILE A 293 11.08 -10.54 8.69
N ASP A 294 10.96 -9.89 9.84
CA ASP A 294 10.42 -10.50 11.06
C ASP A 294 8.89 -10.64 11.00
N VAL A 295 8.35 -11.60 10.25
CA VAL A 295 6.90 -11.86 10.22
C VAL A 295 6.58 -13.27 10.70
N PRO A 296 5.46 -13.47 11.42
CA PRO A 296 5.07 -14.80 11.86
C PRO A 296 4.60 -15.65 10.66
N ASP A 297 4.96 -16.93 10.63
CA ASP A 297 4.35 -17.92 9.73
C ASP A 297 3.10 -18.50 10.41
N PRO A 298 1.87 -18.24 9.91
CA PRO A 298 0.64 -18.68 10.58
C PRO A 298 0.46 -20.20 10.68
N LEU A 299 1.19 -20.99 9.89
CA LEU A 299 1.19 -22.45 9.98
C LEU A 299 2.22 -22.99 10.98
N LYS A 300 3.09 -22.13 11.54
CA LYS A 300 4.13 -22.52 12.51
C LYS A 300 4.01 -21.79 13.85
N ASP A 301 3.49 -20.56 13.88
CA ASP A 301 3.33 -19.82 15.13
C ASP A 301 2.19 -20.44 15.96
N PRO A 302 2.46 -20.95 17.16
CA PRO A 302 1.45 -21.62 17.97
C PRO A 302 0.32 -20.68 18.37
N SER A 303 0.50 -19.36 18.33
CA SER A 303 -0.55 -18.39 18.62
C SER A 303 -1.45 -18.09 17.43
N MET A 304 -1.21 -18.68 16.25
CA MET A 304 -1.94 -18.36 15.02
C MET A 304 -2.68 -19.56 14.42
N LEU A 305 -3.75 -19.25 13.71
CA LEU A 305 -4.57 -20.18 12.94
C LEU A 305 -4.92 -19.56 11.57
N VAL A 306 -5.13 -20.40 10.58
CA VAL A 306 -5.54 -20.03 9.22
C VAL A 306 -7.00 -20.40 9.00
N TYR A 307 -7.81 -19.39 8.69
CA TYR A 307 -9.22 -19.55 8.34
C TYR A 307 -9.39 -19.83 6.85
N VAL A 308 -10.13 -20.89 6.54
CA VAL A 308 -10.60 -21.19 5.19
C VAL A 308 -12.12 -21.04 5.11
N ARG A 309 -12.58 -20.40 4.04
CA ARG A 309 -14.00 -20.16 3.80
C ARG A 309 -14.68 -21.43 3.29
N ARG A 310 -15.98 -21.52 3.57
CA ARG A 310 -16.82 -22.54 2.95
C ARG A 310 -17.06 -22.17 1.48
N MET A 311 -16.61 -23.04 0.58
CA MET A 311 -16.73 -22.83 -0.86
C MET A 311 -17.38 -24.05 -1.52
N ALA A 312 -18.32 -23.81 -2.43
CA ALA A 312 -18.90 -24.88 -3.24
C ALA A 312 -17.89 -25.54 -4.18
N LYS A 313 -16.90 -24.76 -4.65
CA LYS A 313 -15.88 -25.14 -5.64
C LYS A 313 -14.51 -24.60 -5.25
N PRO A 314 -13.88 -25.13 -4.18
CA PRO A 314 -12.60 -24.63 -3.68
C PRO A 314 -11.48 -24.69 -4.74
N GLU A 315 -11.53 -25.62 -5.69
CA GLU A 315 -10.59 -25.73 -6.80
C GLU A 315 -10.53 -24.49 -7.70
N LYS A 316 -11.57 -23.64 -7.70
CA LYS A 316 -11.58 -22.36 -8.42
C LYS A 316 -10.85 -21.24 -7.69
N VAL A 317 -10.41 -21.47 -6.45
CA VAL A 317 -9.62 -20.53 -5.65
C VAL A 317 -8.32 -21.25 -5.25
N PRO A 318 -7.36 -21.41 -6.18
CA PRO A 318 -6.24 -22.32 -6.00
C PRO A 318 -5.43 -22.06 -4.73
N TYR A 319 -5.14 -20.78 -4.43
CA TYR A 319 -4.36 -20.41 -3.24
C TYR A 319 -5.06 -20.82 -1.93
N GLU A 320 -6.39 -20.74 -1.85
CA GLU A 320 -7.14 -21.09 -0.64
C GLU A 320 -7.38 -22.60 -0.56
N ASN A 321 -7.54 -23.26 -1.72
CA ASN A 321 -7.67 -24.71 -1.82
C ASN A 321 -6.47 -25.46 -1.24
N GLU A 322 -5.26 -24.89 -1.33
CA GLU A 322 -4.06 -25.42 -0.68
C GLU A 322 -4.29 -25.61 0.83
N TYR A 323 -4.88 -24.61 1.50
CA TYR A 323 -5.22 -24.69 2.93
C TYR A 323 -6.43 -25.58 3.20
N VAL A 324 -7.46 -25.55 2.34
CA VAL A 324 -8.64 -26.44 2.49
C VAL A 324 -8.22 -27.91 2.52
N LYS A 325 -7.24 -28.31 1.70
CA LYS A 325 -6.70 -29.68 1.69
C LYS A 325 -5.93 -30.07 2.95
N MET A 326 -5.52 -29.10 3.77
CA MET A 326 -4.87 -29.28 5.07
C MET A 326 -5.90 -29.39 6.21
N MET A 327 -7.17 -29.04 6.01
CA MET A 327 -8.22 -29.19 7.01
C MET A 327 -8.30 -30.64 7.51
N GLY A 328 -8.32 -30.81 8.83
CA GLY A 328 -8.32 -32.13 9.49
C GLY A 328 -6.97 -32.87 9.45
N LYS A 329 -5.93 -32.29 8.82
CA LYS A 329 -4.55 -32.80 8.82
C LYS A 329 -3.57 -31.86 9.54
N SER A 330 -3.93 -30.59 9.67
CA SER A 330 -3.17 -29.56 10.38
C SER A 330 -4.04 -28.96 11.48
N ASP A 331 -3.48 -28.86 12.68
CA ASP A 331 -4.12 -28.20 13.82
C ASP A 331 -4.15 -26.66 13.66
N HIS A 332 -3.47 -26.13 12.65
CA HIS A 332 -3.42 -24.70 12.36
C HIS A 332 -4.50 -24.23 11.38
N VAL A 333 -5.21 -25.12 10.68
CA VAL A 333 -6.22 -24.71 9.69
C VAL A 333 -7.61 -24.98 10.23
N VAL A 334 -8.45 -23.94 10.21
CA VAL A 334 -9.78 -23.92 10.83
C VAL A 334 -10.84 -23.33 9.89
N ASP A 335 -12.09 -23.66 10.16
CA ASP A 335 -13.26 -23.14 9.43
C ASP A 335 -14.20 -22.36 10.37
N SER A 336 -15.33 -21.93 9.83
CA SER A 336 -16.34 -21.19 10.60
C SER A 336 -16.93 -22.01 11.74
N SER A 337 -17.04 -23.34 11.60
CA SER A 337 -17.52 -24.24 12.65
C SER A 337 -16.62 -24.20 13.88
N PHE A 338 -15.30 -24.22 13.66
CA PHE A 338 -14.32 -24.10 14.73
C PHE A 338 -14.39 -22.72 15.40
N VAL A 339 -14.42 -21.64 14.62
CA VAL A 339 -14.47 -20.27 15.16
C VAL A 339 -15.73 -20.07 16.00
N ARG A 340 -16.89 -20.51 15.49
CA ARG A 340 -18.18 -20.46 16.17
C ARG A 340 -18.15 -21.17 17.54
N SER A 341 -17.47 -22.31 17.63
CA SER A 341 -17.41 -23.13 18.84
C SER A 341 -16.35 -22.66 19.85
N ASN A 342 -15.39 -21.82 19.44
CA ASN A 342 -14.23 -21.43 20.24
C ASN A 342 -14.10 -19.92 20.47
N GLN A 343 -15.15 -19.14 20.22
CA GLN A 343 -15.15 -17.67 20.24
C GLN A 343 -14.34 -17.01 21.37
N GLN A 344 -14.51 -17.45 22.63
CA GLN A 344 -13.82 -16.88 23.79
C GLN A 344 -12.28 -16.98 23.71
N LYS A 345 -11.76 -17.94 22.95
CA LYS A 345 -10.33 -18.22 22.79
C LYS A 345 -9.71 -17.57 21.56
N LEU A 346 -10.48 -16.84 20.74
CA LEU A 346 -10.05 -16.42 19.41
C LEU A 346 -10.11 -14.91 19.19
N ILE A 347 -9.06 -14.38 18.59
CA ILE A 347 -9.08 -13.10 17.87
C ILE A 347 -9.28 -13.46 16.39
N PHE A 348 -10.30 -12.92 15.73
CA PHE A 348 -10.65 -13.24 14.34
C PHE A 348 -10.43 -12.03 13.45
N HIS A 349 -9.49 -12.12 12.50
CA HIS A 349 -9.31 -11.08 11.49
C HIS A 349 -10.43 -11.15 10.45
N SER A 350 -11.03 -9.99 10.14
CA SER A 350 -12.02 -9.84 9.08
C SER A 350 -11.89 -8.45 8.47
N ASP A 351 -11.57 -8.39 7.18
CA ASP A 351 -11.68 -7.14 6.41
C ASP A 351 -13.13 -6.86 6.00
N PHE A 352 -13.39 -5.67 5.44
CA PHE A 352 -14.73 -5.25 5.03
C PHE A 352 -15.36 -6.24 4.02
N MET A 353 -14.56 -6.75 3.09
CA MET A 353 -15.01 -7.71 2.06
C MET A 353 -15.33 -9.09 2.64
N GLN A 354 -14.93 -9.37 3.88
CA GLN A 354 -15.14 -10.63 4.59
C GLN A 354 -16.26 -10.55 5.64
N LEU A 355 -16.99 -9.43 5.77
CA LEU A 355 -18.08 -9.33 6.75
C LEU A 355 -19.15 -10.40 6.57
N THR A 356 -19.34 -10.93 5.36
CA THR A 356 -20.26 -12.05 5.09
C THR A 356 -19.90 -13.32 5.87
N GLU A 357 -18.63 -13.52 6.22
CA GLU A 357 -18.19 -14.66 7.03
C GLU A 357 -18.80 -14.61 8.45
N LEU A 358 -19.23 -13.44 8.93
CA LEU A 358 -19.89 -13.31 10.24
C LEU A 358 -21.21 -14.09 10.31
N ILE A 359 -21.86 -14.37 9.18
CA ILE A 359 -23.06 -15.21 9.13
C ILE A 359 -22.74 -16.64 9.59
N ASP A 360 -21.61 -17.18 9.11
CA ASP A 360 -21.16 -18.53 9.43
C ASP A 360 -20.37 -18.61 10.74
N VAL A 361 -19.63 -17.57 11.09
CA VAL A 361 -18.96 -17.46 12.40
C VAL A 361 -19.97 -17.27 13.53
N ALA A 362 -21.07 -16.57 13.26
CA ALA A 362 -22.16 -16.26 14.19
C ALA A 362 -21.63 -15.74 15.56
N PRO A 363 -20.98 -14.56 15.58
CA PRO A 363 -20.47 -13.98 16.82
C PRO A 363 -21.59 -13.79 17.84
N ALA A 364 -21.34 -14.11 19.11
CA ALA A 364 -22.30 -13.86 20.17
C ALA A 364 -22.53 -12.34 20.32
N PRO A 365 -23.77 -11.85 20.54
CA PRO A 365 -24.02 -10.43 20.78
C PRO A 365 -23.13 -9.87 21.89
N GLY A 366 -22.61 -8.66 21.71
CA GLY A 366 -21.59 -8.01 22.53
C GLY A 366 -20.17 -8.53 22.30
N SER A 367 -19.92 -9.30 21.24
CA SER A 367 -18.55 -9.59 20.79
C SER A 367 -17.87 -8.29 20.37
N LEU A 368 -16.59 -8.18 20.68
CA LEU A 368 -15.79 -6.99 20.41
C LEU A 368 -15.50 -6.91 18.90
N PHE A 369 -15.63 -5.73 18.30
CA PHE A 369 -15.18 -5.43 16.95
C PHE A 369 -14.21 -4.23 17.00
N VAL A 370 -12.95 -4.45 16.66
CA VAL A 370 -11.92 -3.40 16.64
C VAL A 370 -11.60 -3.01 15.20
N ARG A 371 -11.95 -1.79 14.79
CA ARG A 371 -11.48 -1.19 13.54
C ARG A 371 -10.07 -0.64 13.72
N SER A 372 -9.13 -1.18 12.96
CA SER A 372 -7.68 -0.96 13.12
C SER A 372 -6.94 -0.80 11.79
N LYS A 373 -7.52 -0.04 10.85
CA LYS A 373 -6.92 0.25 9.53
C LYS A 373 -5.66 1.14 9.66
N SER A 374 -4.98 1.41 8.56
CA SER A 374 -3.84 2.35 8.51
C SER A 374 -3.96 3.34 7.35
N GLU A 375 -4.66 2.94 6.29
CA GLU A 375 -4.99 3.78 5.16
C GLU A 375 -6.18 4.71 5.44
N PRO A 376 -6.15 5.96 4.93
CA PRO A 376 -7.24 6.93 5.11
C PRO A 376 -8.45 6.66 4.19
N PHE A 377 -8.35 5.76 3.22
CA PHE A 377 -9.17 5.75 2.00
C PHE A 377 -10.51 5.00 2.05
N GLU A 378 -11.02 4.65 3.21
CA GLU A 378 -12.29 3.90 3.29
C GLU A 378 -13.33 4.54 4.22
N GLU A 379 -13.32 5.86 4.33
CA GLU A 379 -14.44 6.62 4.91
C GLU A 379 -15.29 7.21 3.77
N ASP A 380 -15.71 6.38 2.81
CA ASP A 380 -16.92 6.68 2.04
C ASP A 380 -18.11 6.46 2.97
N ASP A 381 -18.97 7.48 3.12
CA ASP A 381 -20.16 7.46 3.97
C ASP A 381 -20.98 6.17 3.76
N ILE A 382 -21.05 5.64 2.54
CA ILE A 382 -21.80 4.42 2.22
C ILE A 382 -21.17 3.17 2.85
N GLN A 383 -19.85 3.01 2.74
CA GLN A 383 -19.18 1.84 3.33
C GLN A 383 -19.24 1.88 4.85
N GLU A 384 -19.17 3.08 5.43
CA GLU A 384 -19.33 3.27 6.86
C GLU A 384 -20.73 2.87 7.32
N ASP A 385 -21.78 3.35 6.64
CA ASP A 385 -23.17 2.98 6.94
C ASP A 385 -23.38 1.47 6.83
N VAL A 386 -22.83 0.83 5.79
CA VAL A 386 -22.88 -0.63 5.64
C VAL A 386 -22.20 -1.30 6.82
N LEU A 387 -20.97 -0.90 7.18
CA LEU A 387 -20.27 -1.46 8.33
C LEU A 387 -21.09 -1.32 9.61
N GLN A 388 -21.63 -0.13 9.91
CA GLN A 388 -22.44 0.12 11.10
C GLN A 388 -23.71 -0.75 11.11
N ASN A 389 -24.33 -0.99 9.95
CA ASN A 389 -25.45 -1.92 9.84
C ASN A 389 -25.04 -3.37 10.18
N TRP A 390 -23.85 -3.83 9.75
CA TRP A 390 -23.31 -5.13 10.15
C TRP A 390 -23.04 -5.19 11.66
N ILE A 391 -22.40 -4.16 12.23
CA ILE A 391 -22.17 -4.05 13.68
C ILE A 391 -23.49 -4.17 14.44
N ALA A 392 -24.50 -3.39 14.05
CA ALA A 392 -25.82 -3.39 14.69
C ALA A 392 -26.54 -4.74 14.54
N LYS A 393 -26.49 -5.34 13.34
CA LYS A 393 -27.15 -6.62 13.03
C LYS A 393 -26.66 -7.76 13.92
N PHE A 394 -25.37 -7.80 14.20
CA PHE A 394 -24.75 -8.82 15.05
C PHE A 394 -24.61 -8.37 16.52
N GLY A 395 -25.04 -7.14 16.83
CA GLY A 395 -24.94 -6.55 18.17
C GLY A 395 -23.50 -6.46 18.67
N LEU A 396 -22.56 -6.07 17.82
CA LEU A 396 -21.13 -6.02 18.15
C LEU A 396 -20.78 -4.75 18.95
N ASP A 397 -19.82 -4.87 19.86
CA ASP A 397 -19.24 -3.74 20.59
C ASP A 397 -18.13 -3.11 19.73
N PHE A 398 -18.46 -2.01 19.04
CA PHE A 398 -17.57 -1.35 18.10
C PHE A 398 -16.58 -0.43 18.80
N GLN A 399 -15.29 -0.64 18.50
CA GLN A 399 -14.18 0.11 19.02
C GLN A 399 -13.22 0.49 17.88
N GLN A 400 -12.50 1.60 18.03
CA GLN A 400 -11.50 2.04 17.04
C GLN A 400 -10.12 2.13 17.68
N ALA A 401 -9.10 1.57 17.01
CA ALA A 401 -7.70 1.68 17.41
C ALA A 401 -6.84 1.83 16.15
N HIS A 402 -6.54 3.06 15.75
CA HIS A 402 -6.00 3.39 14.43
C HIS A 402 -4.69 4.18 14.53
N ALA A 403 -3.75 3.87 13.66
CA ALA A 403 -2.54 4.63 13.40
C ALA A 403 -2.39 4.76 11.88
N SER A 404 -1.98 5.93 11.38
CA SER A 404 -1.91 6.14 9.93
C SER A 404 -0.66 5.50 9.32
N GLY A 405 -0.73 5.14 8.03
CA GLY A 405 0.43 4.81 7.21
C GLY A 405 1.31 6.02 6.87
N HIS A 406 0.79 7.24 6.99
CA HIS A 406 1.44 8.47 6.52
C HIS A 406 1.84 9.42 7.66
N ALA A 407 2.93 10.15 7.45
CA ALA A 407 3.40 11.21 8.32
C ALA A 407 2.37 12.34 8.43
N SER A 408 2.17 12.85 9.65
CA SER A 408 1.40 14.06 9.92
C SER A 408 2.05 15.30 9.31
N MET A 409 1.30 16.40 9.17
CA MET A 409 1.84 17.67 8.69
C MET A 409 3.09 18.12 9.46
N ASP A 410 3.09 18.00 10.79
CA ASP A 410 4.22 18.39 11.63
C ASP A 410 5.44 17.51 11.36
N GLU A 411 5.24 16.20 11.23
CA GLU A 411 6.28 15.24 10.86
C GLU A 411 6.85 15.56 9.47
N ILE A 412 6.00 15.85 8.48
CA ILE A 412 6.40 16.24 7.12
C ILE A 412 7.27 17.50 7.13
N PHE A 413 6.85 18.56 7.83
CA PHE A 413 7.62 19.81 7.84
C PHE A 413 8.93 19.68 8.64
N GLN A 414 8.97 18.86 9.69
CA GLN A 414 10.22 18.52 10.39
C GLN A 414 11.17 17.72 9.49
N LEU A 415 10.66 16.76 8.73
CA LEU A 415 11.38 16.01 7.69
C LEU A 415 12.02 16.97 6.68
N VAL A 416 11.24 17.90 6.12
CA VAL A 416 11.70 18.87 5.12
C VAL A 416 12.79 19.77 5.70
N ASP A 417 12.60 20.26 6.93
CA ASP A 417 13.61 21.07 7.64
C ASP A 417 14.92 20.29 7.85
N ARG A 418 14.85 19.00 8.22
CA ARG A 418 16.03 18.16 8.43
C ARG A 418 16.78 17.84 7.14
N ILE A 419 16.06 17.53 6.05
CA ILE A 419 16.66 17.25 4.73
C ILE A 419 17.23 18.54 4.11
N SER A 420 16.62 19.69 4.41
CA SER A 420 17.02 21.01 3.89
C SER A 420 17.18 21.04 2.35
N PRO A 421 16.19 20.59 1.56
CA PRO A 421 16.26 20.67 0.11
C PRO A 421 16.25 22.12 -0.37
N LYS A 422 16.86 22.42 -1.53
CA LYS A 422 16.76 23.77 -2.11
C LYS A 422 15.33 24.11 -2.50
N THR A 423 14.60 23.14 -3.06
CA THR A 423 13.21 23.26 -3.47
C THR A 423 12.40 22.04 -3.03
N VAL A 424 11.17 22.23 -2.56
CA VAL A 424 10.18 21.15 -2.38
C VAL A 424 9.12 21.22 -3.47
N VAL A 425 8.80 20.06 -4.03
CA VAL A 425 7.69 19.83 -4.96
C VAL A 425 6.68 18.92 -4.23
N PRO A 426 5.56 19.47 -3.73
CA PRO A 426 4.53 18.66 -3.09
C PRO A 426 3.91 17.70 -4.10
N VAL A 427 3.79 16.43 -3.72
CA VAL A 427 3.10 15.37 -4.47
C VAL A 427 2.21 14.59 -3.52
N HIS A 428 1.31 13.79 -4.07
CA HIS A 428 0.48 12.87 -3.27
C HIS A 428 -0.25 13.63 -2.13
N THR A 429 -0.91 14.73 -2.48
CA THR A 429 -1.55 15.65 -1.54
C THR A 429 -2.67 16.43 -2.22
N GLU A 430 -3.76 16.65 -1.49
CA GLU A 430 -4.87 17.52 -1.92
C GLU A 430 -4.62 19.00 -1.59
N HIS A 431 -3.66 19.30 -0.71
CA HIS A 431 -3.39 20.65 -0.22
C HIS A 431 -1.93 21.06 -0.45
N PRO A 432 -1.45 21.10 -1.70
CA PRO A 432 -0.06 21.44 -2.01
C PRO A 432 0.27 22.90 -1.62
N ASP A 433 -0.72 23.78 -1.53
CA ASP A 433 -0.59 25.17 -1.09
C ASP A 433 -0.10 25.29 0.37
N MET A 434 -0.42 24.31 1.21
CA MET A 434 -0.01 24.29 2.62
C MET A 434 1.49 24.13 2.81
N PHE A 435 2.21 23.60 1.80
CA PHE A 435 3.67 23.55 1.81
C PHE A 435 4.32 24.93 1.74
N SER A 436 3.58 26.01 1.45
CA SER A 436 4.07 27.40 1.60
C SER A 436 4.58 27.73 3.02
N ARG A 437 4.27 26.89 4.01
CA ARG A 437 4.79 26.94 5.38
C ARG A 437 6.24 26.43 5.52
N CYS A 438 6.75 25.70 4.54
CA CYS A 438 8.14 25.25 4.51
C CYS A 438 9.10 26.44 4.42
N LYS A 439 10.29 26.30 5.03
CA LYS A 439 11.31 27.36 5.01
C LYS A 439 12.07 27.46 3.68
N CYS A 440 12.06 26.39 2.89
CA CYS A 440 12.71 26.32 1.58
C CYS A 440 11.79 26.82 0.45
N LYS A 441 12.33 26.93 -0.76
CA LYS A 441 11.53 27.28 -1.94
C LYS A 441 10.49 26.19 -2.20
N VAL A 442 9.25 26.58 -2.47
CA VAL A 442 8.19 25.64 -2.85
C VAL A 442 7.87 25.81 -4.32
N ARG A 443 7.77 24.70 -5.04
CA ARG A 443 7.37 24.66 -6.45
C ARG A 443 6.12 23.79 -6.58
N LEU A 444 4.98 24.44 -6.75
CA LEU A 444 3.74 23.75 -7.06
C LEU A 444 3.81 23.21 -8.50
N ALA A 445 3.62 21.90 -8.66
CA ALA A 445 3.58 21.27 -9.96
C ALA A 445 2.21 21.47 -10.60
N GLU A 446 2.20 21.64 -11.93
CA GLU A 446 1.00 21.47 -12.72
C GLU A 446 1.08 20.11 -13.40
N ALA A 447 -0.03 19.36 -13.41
CA ALA A 447 -0.07 18.03 -14.01
C ALA A 447 0.44 18.09 -15.46
N ARG A 448 1.37 17.20 -15.78
CA ARG A 448 1.94 16.97 -17.12
C ARG A 448 2.71 18.17 -17.69
N LYS A 449 3.04 19.18 -16.86
CA LYS A 449 3.95 20.26 -17.25
C LYS A 449 5.37 19.96 -16.80
N LYS A 450 6.30 20.17 -17.72
CA LYS A 450 7.74 19.98 -17.51
C LYS A 450 8.28 21.06 -16.56
N ILE A 451 8.98 20.64 -15.52
CA ILE A 451 9.71 21.49 -14.58
C ILE A 451 11.20 21.29 -14.84
N VAL A 452 11.87 22.32 -15.34
CA VAL A 452 13.33 22.34 -15.46
C VAL A 452 13.92 22.73 -14.11
N LEU A 453 14.93 21.99 -13.67
CA LEU A 453 15.51 22.08 -12.32
C LEU A 453 16.68 23.07 -12.23
#